data_AF-A0AAV8ZGI7-F1
#
_entry.id   AF-A0AAV8ZGI7-F1
#
_cell.length_a   1.000
_cell.length_b   1.000
_cell.length_c   1.000
_cell.angle_alpha   90.00
_cell.angle_beta   90.00
_cell.angle_gamma   90.00
#
_symmetry.space_group_name_H-M   'P 1'
#
loop_
_entity.id
_entity.type
_entity.pdbx_description
1 polymer ?
#
loop_
_entity_poly.entity_id
_entity_poly.type
_entity_poly.pdbx_seq_one_letter_code
_entity_poly.pdbx_strand_id
1 'polypeptide(L)'
;MNKPNSFFCNKFKSDFNINVDLSDVVFTKGDIRKYNDNTNNVFGEKLCLVYTTEFTIYNVQFSMKVLTFTYEKSYEILKLDINLNNPYIEKEMAACRNFLQRHRNLNATFVTLIQFAKFVEMRRLLSAVVLDKEPKIVLSKKEEGGLNVKYLDNLSKVLIDIHWRIDWSLKESMVVDVIEVYYNNFVLPNGNDIKQKLTSLTHPSLDFHTKLKLWKLLVDDLRKNTRNTVKAVITITEAQRLSEADSVLVISDNEDENGKSDVSDLSKNKRRRIEPQVCSSSVVYVVPD
;
A
#
# COMPACT_ATOMS: atom_id res chain seq x y z
N MET A 1 -3.30 21.25 -29.55
CA MET A 1 -2.33 20.25 -29.03
C MET A 1 -1.03 20.40 -29.80
N ASN A 2 -0.08 21.17 -29.27
CA ASN A 2 1.24 21.30 -29.89
C ASN A 2 2.00 19.99 -29.66
N LYS A 3 2.62 19.43 -30.70
CA LYS A 3 3.56 18.29 -30.62
C LYS A 3 4.99 18.85 -30.72
N PRO A 4 5.64 19.32 -29.64
CA PRO A 4 6.93 19.99 -29.75
C PRO A 4 8.13 19.03 -29.57
N ASN A 5 7.91 17.75 -29.29
CA ASN A 5 8.97 16.83 -28.82
C ASN A 5 9.22 15.57 -29.67
N SER A 6 8.53 15.40 -30.80
CA SER A 6 8.74 14.19 -31.62
C SER A 6 10.16 14.09 -32.17
N PHE A 7 10.75 15.21 -32.58
CA PHE A 7 12.12 15.25 -33.09
C PHE A 7 13.15 14.85 -32.04
N PHE A 8 13.09 15.47 -30.85
CA PHE A 8 13.98 15.12 -29.74
C PHE A 8 13.84 13.65 -29.36
N CYS A 9 12.60 13.16 -29.19
CA CYS A 9 12.35 11.78 -28.81
C CYS A 9 12.92 10.79 -29.83
N ASN A 10 12.72 11.04 -31.14
CA ASN A 10 13.25 10.17 -32.19
C ASN A 10 14.78 10.18 -32.20
N LYS A 11 15.40 11.35 -32.04
CA LYS A 11 16.86 11.46 -31.94
C LYS A 11 17.39 10.75 -30.71
N PHE A 12 16.80 10.98 -29.53
CA PHE A 12 17.18 10.31 -28.28
C PHE A 12 17.08 8.79 -28.38
N LYS A 13 16.00 8.27 -28.97
CA LYS A 13 15.84 6.83 -29.24
C LYS A 13 16.92 6.30 -30.17
N SER A 14 17.19 7.02 -31.26
CA SER A 14 18.20 6.62 -32.24
C SER A 14 19.62 6.65 -31.65
N ASP A 15 19.97 7.71 -30.93
CA ASP A 15 21.31 7.90 -30.36
C ASP A 15 21.65 6.78 -29.37
N PHE A 16 20.66 6.34 -28.58
CA PHE A 16 20.87 5.32 -27.55
C PHE A 16 20.33 3.93 -27.90
N ASN A 17 19.93 3.69 -29.16
CA ASN A 17 19.35 2.43 -29.63
C ASN A 17 18.26 1.89 -28.67
N ILE A 18 17.29 2.74 -28.34
CA ILE A 18 16.18 2.38 -27.47
C ILE A 18 15.13 1.61 -28.28
N ASN A 19 15.02 0.30 -28.00
CA ASN A 19 14.18 -0.64 -28.73
C ASN A 19 12.97 -1.13 -27.92
N VAL A 20 12.86 -0.71 -26.65
CA VAL A 20 11.74 -1.06 -25.78
C VAL A 20 10.49 -0.26 -26.17
N ASP A 21 9.31 -0.85 -25.95
CA ASP A 21 8.06 -0.14 -26.18
C ASP A 21 7.93 1.03 -25.21
N LEU A 22 7.76 2.23 -25.76
CA LEU A 22 7.60 3.48 -25.02
C LEU A 22 6.18 4.07 -25.19
N SER A 23 5.20 3.24 -25.56
CA SER A 23 3.79 3.64 -25.72
C SER A 23 3.24 4.35 -24.49
N ASP A 24 3.62 3.90 -23.29
CA ASP A 24 3.23 4.50 -22.00
C ASP A 24 4.02 5.76 -21.62
N VAL A 25 5.04 6.15 -22.39
CA VAL A 25 5.96 7.24 -22.06
C VAL A 25 5.66 8.50 -22.87
N VAL A 26 5.31 9.58 -22.19
CA VAL A 26 5.01 10.88 -22.79
C VAL A 26 6.13 11.87 -22.48
N PHE A 27 6.97 12.17 -23.48
CA PHE A 27 8.06 13.16 -23.37
C PHE A 27 7.52 14.59 -23.35
N THR A 28 7.72 15.31 -22.24
CA THR A 28 7.19 16.66 -22.02
C THR A 28 8.22 17.74 -22.36
N LYS A 29 9.51 17.51 -22.12
CA LYS A 29 10.62 18.40 -22.55
C LYS A 29 11.86 17.59 -22.89
N GLY A 30 12.67 18.11 -23.80
CA GLY A 30 13.94 17.50 -24.19
C GLY A 30 14.93 18.54 -24.65
N ASP A 31 16.19 18.37 -24.27
CA ASP A 31 17.28 19.27 -24.60
C ASP A 31 18.61 18.52 -24.72
N ILE A 32 19.49 18.99 -25.61
CA ILE A 32 20.81 18.41 -25.87
C ILE A 32 21.82 19.56 -25.88
N ARG A 33 22.80 19.52 -24.99
CA ARG A 33 23.86 20.54 -24.91
C ARG A 33 25.24 19.90 -24.90
N LYS A 34 26.25 20.63 -25.34
CA LYS A 34 27.65 20.24 -25.10
C LYS A 34 27.97 20.47 -23.62
N TYR A 35 28.75 19.57 -23.03
CA TYR A 35 29.09 19.65 -21.61
C TYR A 35 30.04 20.82 -21.29
N ASN A 36 30.95 21.15 -22.21
CA ASN A 36 31.86 22.29 -22.11
C ASN A 36 31.93 23.01 -23.46
N ASP A 37 31.39 24.23 -23.54
CA ASP A 37 31.50 25.08 -24.74
C ASP A 37 32.78 25.95 -24.75
N ASN A 38 33.55 25.96 -23.66
CA ASN A 38 34.67 26.89 -23.43
C ASN A 38 36.07 26.36 -23.80
N THR A 39 36.19 25.13 -24.30
CA THR A 39 37.49 24.55 -24.70
C THR A 39 37.52 24.38 -26.21
N ASN A 40 38.49 25.01 -26.87
CA ASN A 40 38.75 24.80 -28.30
C ASN A 40 39.00 23.31 -28.53
N ASN A 41 38.07 22.65 -29.25
CA ASN A 41 38.18 21.23 -29.53
C ASN A 41 39.48 20.92 -30.25
N VAL A 42 40.38 20.17 -29.61
CA VAL A 42 41.60 19.66 -30.24
C VAL A 42 41.26 18.38 -31.01
N PHE A 43 41.89 18.18 -32.16
CA PHE A 43 41.68 17.01 -33.01
C PHE A 43 41.81 15.69 -32.21
N GLY A 44 40.74 14.88 -32.17
CA GLY A 44 40.67 13.64 -31.39
C GLY A 44 39.86 13.72 -30.08
N GLU A 45 39.38 14.90 -29.68
CA GLU A 45 38.53 15.05 -28.50
C GLU A 45 37.12 14.48 -28.72
N LYS A 46 36.70 13.61 -27.78
CA LYS A 46 35.37 13.01 -27.75
C LYS A 46 34.34 14.10 -27.44
N LEU A 47 33.34 14.27 -28.31
CA LEU A 47 32.27 15.24 -28.06
C LEU A 47 31.45 14.77 -26.85
N CYS A 48 31.49 15.55 -25.77
CA CYS A 48 30.73 15.26 -24.56
C CYS A 48 29.39 15.99 -24.59
N LEU A 49 28.29 15.24 -24.62
CA LEU A 49 26.93 15.76 -24.67
C LEU A 49 26.17 15.46 -23.38
N VAL A 50 25.27 16.38 -23.04
CA VAL A 50 24.30 16.25 -21.97
C VAL A 50 22.91 16.25 -22.58
N TYR A 51 22.21 15.13 -22.43
CA TYR A 51 20.80 15.02 -22.74
C TYR A 51 20.03 15.27 -21.45
N THR A 52 19.07 16.19 -21.48
CA THR A 52 18.13 16.41 -20.38
C THR A 52 16.74 16.17 -20.91
N THR A 53 15.96 15.33 -20.23
CA THR A 53 14.62 14.97 -20.66
C THR A 53 13.67 14.93 -19.47
N GLU A 54 12.50 15.53 -19.66
CA GLU A 54 11.36 15.39 -18.76
C GLU A 54 10.31 14.55 -19.48
N PHE A 55 9.76 13.56 -18.79
CA PHE A 55 8.72 12.70 -19.33
C PHE A 55 7.79 12.22 -18.23
N THR A 56 6.60 11.82 -18.63
CA THR A 56 5.58 11.26 -17.73
C THR A 56 5.28 9.84 -18.16
N ILE A 57 5.17 8.93 -17.19
CA ILE A 57 4.66 7.58 -17.40
C ILE A 57 3.44 7.42 -16.50
N TYR A 58 2.28 7.15 -17.09
CA TYR A 58 0.99 7.26 -16.40
C TYR A 58 0.84 8.62 -15.69
N ASN A 59 0.77 8.64 -14.34
CA ASN A 59 0.71 9.88 -13.54
C ASN A 59 2.02 10.19 -12.79
N VAL A 60 3.14 9.58 -13.20
CA VAL A 60 4.45 9.77 -12.56
C VAL A 60 5.37 10.57 -13.47
N GLN A 61 5.80 11.75 -13.00
CA GLN A 61 6.69 12.65 -13.73
C GLN A 61 8.15 12.40 -13.35
N PHE A 62 8.96 12.10 -14.36
CA PHE A 62 10.39 11.84 -14.26
C PHE A 62 11.19 12.96 -14.94
N SER A 63 12.37 13.22 -14.39
CA SER A 63 13.44 13.99 -15.03
C SER A 63 14.66 13.10 -15.14
N MET A 64 15.22 12.99 -16.34
CA MET A 64 16.42 12.19 -16.60
C MET A 64 17.49 13.05 -17.27
N LYS A 65 18.73 12.89 -16.81
CA LYS A 65 19.92 13.50 -17.39
C LYS A 65 20.92 12.42 -17.76
N VAL A 66 21.38 12.45 -19.01
CA VAL A 66 22.35 11.48 -19.55
C VAL A 66 23.58 12.25 -20.02
N LEU A 67 24.73 11.97 -19.40
CA LEU A 67 26.02 12.45 -19.87
C LEU A 67 26.64 11.36 -20.75
N THR A 68 27.07 11.73 -21.96
CA THR A 68 27.56 10.77 -22.94
C THR A 68 28.77 11.28 -23.72
N PHE A 69 29.68 10.38 -24.09
CA PHE A 69 30.61 10.60 -25.18
C PHE A 69 29.99 10.13 -26.49
N THR A 70 30.01 11.02 -27.48
CA THR A 70 29.60 10.72 -28.84
C THR A 70 30.80 10.32 -29.67
N TYR A 71 30.70 9.16 -30.31
CA TYR A 71 31.60 8.65 -31.34
C TYR A 71 30.89 8.67 -32.69
N GLU A 72 31.62 8.41 -33.79
CA GLU A 72 31.04 8.41 -35.14
C GLU A 72 29.84 7.46 -35.30
N LYS A 73 29.81 6.33 -34.56
CA LYS A 73 28.79 5.28 -34.71
C LYS A 73 28.14 4.85 -33.40
N SER A 74 28.50 5.47 -32.27
CA SER A 74 28.04 5.03 -30.96
C SER A 74 28.01 6.14 -29.94
N TYR A 75 27.21 5.92 -28.90
CA TYR A 75 27.11 6.78 -27.74
C TYR A 75 27.43 5.96 -26.50
N GLU A 76 28.41 6.40 -25.73
CA GLU A 76 28.78 5.77 -24.46
C GLU A 76 28.19 6.58 -23.30
N ILE A 77 27.41 5.94 -22.44
CA ILE A 77 26.78 6.61 -21.30
C ILE A 77 27.75 6.65 -20.12
N LEU A 78 28.18 7.86 -19.77
CA LEU A 78 29.10 8.13 -18.66
C LEU A 78 28.36 8.30 -17.34
N LYS A 79 27.21 8.96 -17.38
CA LYS A 79 26.38 9.22 -16.20
C LYS A 79 24.92 9.19 -16.57
N LEU A 80 24.13 8.59 -15.69
CA LEU A 80 22.68 8.59 -15.74
C LEU A 80 22.18 9.13 -14.41
N ASP A 81 21.38 10.21 -14.45
CA ASP A 81 20.70 10.76 -13.30
C ASP A 81 19.18 10.70 -13.55
N ILE A 82 18.43 10.17 -12.58
CA ILE A 82 16.97 10.04 -12.67
C ILE A 82 16.37 10.62 -11.40
N ASN A 83 15.44 11.55 -11.54
CA ASN A 83 14.79 12.24 -10.44
C ASN A 83 13.27 12.23 -10.63
N LEU A 84 12.57 12.33 -9.50
CA LEU A 84 11.11 12.41 -9.41
C LEU A 84 10.74 13.71 -8.70
N ASN A 85 9.63 14.32 -9.10
CA ASN A 85 9.17 15.55 -8.44
C ASN A 85 8.49 15.29 -7.08
N ASN A 86 8.00 14.06 -6.87
CA ASN A 86 7.31 13.68 -5.63
C ASN A 86 8.30 13.04 -4.65
N PRO A 87 8.59 13.66 -3.49
CA PRO A 87 9.63 13.19 -2.57
C PRO A 87 9.30 11.84 -1.93
N TYR A 88 8.01 11.50 -1.77
CA TYR A 88 7.62 10.20 -1.20
C TYR A 88 7.87 9.05 -2.18
N ILE A 89 7.53 9.26 -3.46
CA ILE A 89 7.77 8.27 -4.52
C ILE A 89 9.27 8.19 -4.81
N GLU A 90 9.99 9.31 -4.72
CA GLU A 90 11.44 9.36 -4.91
C GLU A 90 12.19 8.49 -3.89
N LYS A 91 11.79 8.54 -2.62
CA LYS A 91 12.36 7.68 -1.57
C LYS A 91 12.12 6.19 -1.85
N GLU A 92 10.92 5.84 -2.27
CA GLU A 92 10.56 4.46 -2.64
C GLU A 92 11.35 3.96 -3.86
N MET A 93 11.63 4.84 -4.83
CA MET A 93 12.44 4.50 -6.00
C MET A 93 13.95 4.43 -5.71
N ALA A 94 14.44 4.86 -4.54
CA ALA A 94 15.87 5.09 -4.30
C ALA A 94 16.75 3.87 -4.60
N ALA A 95 16.35 2.67 -4.15
CA ALA A 95 17.09 1.44 -4.41
C ALA A 95 17.16 1.10 -5.91
N CYS A 96 16.01 1.18 -6.58
CA CYS A 96 15.90 0.97 -8.02
C CYS A 96 16.72 1.99 -8.82
N ARG A 97 16.61 3.29 -8.46
CA ARG A 97 17.39 4.37 -9.06
C ARG A 97 18.89 4.09 -8.97
N ASN A 98 19.39 3.76 -7.79
CA ASN A 98 20.81 3.49 -7.57
C ASN A 98 21.32 2.35 -8.47
N PHE A 99 20.50 1.31 -8.66
CA PHE A 99 20.83 0.22 -9.58
C PHE A 99 20.89 0.70 -11.04
N LEU A 100 19.85 1.41 -11.51
CA LEU A 100 19.77 1.91 -12.89
C LEU A 100 20.92 2.87 -13.22
N GLN A 101 21.25 3.78 -12.32
CA GLN A 101 22.34 4.75 -12.49
C GLN A 101 23.73 4.08 -12.58
N ARG A 102 23.91 2.93 -11.93
CA ARG A 102 25.14 2.13 -12.04
C ARG A 102 25.19 1.34 -13.34
N HIS A 103 24.08 0.74 -13.76
CA HIS A 103 24.03 -0.08 -14.97
C HIS A 103 24.07 0.76 -16.26
N ARG A 104 23.55 1.99 -16.24
CA ARG A 104 23.61 2.95 -17.37
C ARG A 104 23.07 2.39 -18.69
N ASN A 105 22.08 1.50 -18.63
CA ASN A 105 21.40 0.93 -19.79
C ASN A 105 20.00 1.55 -19.91
N LEU A 106 19.77 2.34 -20.96
CA LEU A 106 18.51 3.05 -21.13
C LEU A 106 17.33 2.13 -21.48
N ASN A 107 17.55 1.01 -22.17
CA ASN A 107 16.50 0.02 -22.42
C ASN A 107 16.00 -0.59 -21.11
N ALA A 108 16.93 -1.07 -20.26
CA ALA A 108 16.58 -1.57 -18.93
C ALA A 108 15.94 -0.49 -18.07
N THR A 109 16.47 0.74 -18.12
CA THR A 109 15.93 1.90 -17.41
C THR A 109 14.45 2.11 -17.76
N PHE A 110 14.10 2.24 -19.04
CA PHE A 110 12.70 2.48 -19.40
C PHE A 110 11.77 1.34 -19.00
N VAL A 111 12.16 0.08 -19.20
CA VAL A 111 11.36 -1.08 -18.75
C VAL A 111 11.08 -1.00 -17.25
N THR A 112 12.11 -0.72 -16.47
CA THR A 112 12.00 -0.61 -15.01
C THR A 112 11.17 0.59 -14.58
N LEU A 113 11.35 1.76 -15.19
CA LEU A 113 10.58 2.96 -14.87
C LEU A 113 9.09 2.79 -15.23
N ILE A 114 8.79 2.13 -16.36
CA ILE A 114 7.42 1.83 -16.77
C ILE A 114 6.76 0.91 -15.73
N GLN A 115 7.43 -0.17 -15.34
CA GLN A 115 6.90 -1.10 -14.34
C GLN A 115 6.70 -0.43 -12.97
N PHE A 116 7.66 0.39 -12.54
CA PHE A 116 7.55 1.16 -11.30
C PHE A 116 6.35 2.13 -11.34
N ALA A 117 6.23 2.92 -12.40
CA ALA A 117 5.13 3.86 -12.57
C ALA A 117 3.77 3.16 -12.62
N LYS A 118 3.71 1.98 -13.25
CA LYS A 118 2.51 1.13 -13.27
C LYS A 118 2.06 0.75 -11.87
N PHE A 119 2.96 0.29 -11.00
CA PHE A 119 2.62 -0.05 -9.62
C PHE A 119 2.18 1.18 -8.81
N VAL A 120 2.86 2.31 -8.96
CA VAL A 120 2.44 3.58 -8.33
C VAL A 120 1.00 3.93 -8.74
N GLU A 121 0.70 3.86 -10.03
CA GLU A 121 -0.63 4.19 -10.56
C GLU A 121 -1.70 3.19 -10.10
N MET A 122 -1.39 1.89 -10.12
CA MET A 122 -2.28 0.84 -9.61
C MET A 122 -2.66 1.11 -8.14
N ARG A 123 -1.68 1.43 -7.30
CA ARG A 123 -1.90 1.75 -5.89
C ARG A 123 -2.73 3.02 -5.72
N ARG A 124 -2.48 4.06 -6.52
CA ARG A 124 -3.27 5.31 -6.52
C ARG A 124 -4.74 5.03 -6.86
N LEU A 125 -4.99 4.24 -7.91
CA LEU A 125 -6.35 3.87 -8.34
C LEU A 125 -7.07 3.02 -7.30
N LEU A 126 -6.38 2.03 -6.71
CA LEU A 126 -6.95 1.18 -5.66
C LEU A 126 -7.31 1.98 -4.41
N SER A 127 -6.44 2.91 -4.02
CA SER A 127 -6.69 3.83 -2.92
C SER A 127 -7.96 4.64 -3.18
N ALA A 128 -8.04 5.32 -4.33
CA ALA A 128 -9.17 6.18 -4.68
C ALA A 128 -10.50 5.43 -4.86
N VAL A 129 -10.47 4.22 -5.42
CA VAL A 129 -11.69 3.48 -5.77
C VAL A 129 -12.22 2.64 -4.62
N VAL A 130 -11.35 2.12 -3.76
CA VAL A 130 -11.70 1.17 -2.69
C VAL A 130 -11.42 1.76 -1.31
N LEU A 131 -10.18 2.16 -1.04
CA LEU A 131 -9.72 2.44 0.32
C LEU A 131 -10.27 3.76 0.87
N ASP A 132 -10.19 4.84 0.08
CA ASP A 132 -10.66 6.19 0.46
C ASP A 132 -12.19 6.24 0.70
N LYS A 133 -12.93 5.25 0.19
CA LYS A 133 -14.38 5.15 0.35
C LYS A 133 -14.79 4.37 1.59
N GLU A 134 -13.85 3.79 2.31
CA GLU A 134 -14.11 3.04 3.54
C GLU A 134 -13.86 3.92 4.77
N PRO A 135 -14.88 4.29 5.55
CA PRO A 135 -14.72 5.18 6.70
C PRO A 135 -13.81 4.61 7.80
N LYS A 136 -13.65 3.28 7.87
CA LYS A 136 -12.78 2.63 8.84
C LYS A 136 -11.33 2.47 8.38
N ILE A 137 -11.02 2.86 7.15
CA ILE A 137 -9.65 2.83 6.64
C ILE A 137 -9.00 4.19 6.85
N VAL A 138 -7.84 4.17 7.47
CA VAL A 138 -6.95 5.34 7.59
C VAL A 138 -5.74 5.10 6.71
N LEU A 139 -5.54 5.98 5.75
CA LEU A 139 -4.36 6.00 4.90
C LEU A 139 -3.33 6.98 5.44
N SER A 140 -2.06 6.56 5.47
CA SER A 140 -0.94 7.44 5.82
C SER A 140 0.28 7.10 4.96
N LYS A 141 1.11 8.10 4.68
CA LYS A 141 2.39 7.88 3.98
C LYS A 141 3.48 7.63 5.01
N LYS A 142 4.38 6.68 4.76
CA LYS A 142 5.57 6.48 5.58
C LYS A 142 6.68 7.44 5.20
N GLU A 143 7.55 7.74 6.16
CA GLU A 143 8.72 8.60 5.93
C GLU A 143 9.68 8.02 4.91
N GLU A 144 9.79 6.69 4.83
CA GLU A 144 10.65 5.95 3.91
C GLU A 144 10.03 5.76 2.51
N GLY A 145 8.82 6.27 2.28
CA GLY A 145 8.03 6.00 1.09
C GLY A 145 6.98 4.92 1.31
N GLY A 146 6.17 4.63 0.30
CA GLY A 146 5.07 3.67 0.41
C GLY A 146 3.79 4.20 1.06
N LEU A 147 2.79 3.34 1.15
CA LEU A 147 1.47 3.60 1.71
C LEU A 147 1.22 2.69 2.91
N ASN A 148 0.77 3.27 4.01
CA ASN A 148 0.24 2.52 5.13
C ASN A 148 -1.30 2.57 5.13
N VAL A 149 -1.94 1.41 5.22
CA VAL A 149 -3.39 1.21 5.23
C VAL A 149 -3.78 0.56 6.55
N LYS A 150 -4.46 1.31 7.43
CA LYS A 150 -4.96 0.80 8.71
C LYS A 150 -6.46 0.61 8.66
N TYR A 151 -6.96 -0.57 8.99
CA TYR A 151 -8.39 -0.82 9.19
C TYR A 151 -8.72 -0.80 10.68
N LEU A 152 -9.69 0.02 11.07
CA LEU A 152 -10.07 0.26 12.46
C LEU A 152 -11.36 -0.49 12.86
N ASP A 153 -11.44 -0.89 14.12
CA ASP A 153 -12.70 -1.33 14.73
C ASP A 153 -13.64 -0.15 15.06
N ASN A 154 -14.77 -0.45 15.69
CA ASN A 154 -15.73 0.58 16.12
C ASN A 154 -15.21 1.47 17.26
N LEU A 155 -14.16 1.04 17.96
CA LEU A 155 -13.51 1.74 19.07
C LEU A 155 -12.21 2.43 18.61
N SER A 156 -11.99 2.57 17.29
CA SER A 156 -10.80 3.16 16.68
C SER A 156 -9.49 2.41 16.96
N LYS A 157 -9.55 1.14 17.36
CA LYS A 157 -8.36 0.27 17.50
C LYS A 157 -8.00 -0.33 16.14
N VAL A 158 -6.70 -0.45 15.89
CA VAL A 158 -6.19 -1.04 14.65
C VAL A 158 -6.43 -2.56 14.68
N LEU A 159 -7.23 -3.05 13.73
CA LEU A 159 -7.46 -4.48 13.50
C LEU A 159 -6.46 -5.06 12.51
N ILE A 160 -6.17 -4.30 11.45
CA ILE A 160 -5.25 -4.69 10.38
C ILE A 160 -4.38 -3.46 10.06
N ASP A 161 -3.07 -3.67 9.97
CA ASP A 161 -2.07 -2.70 9.53
C ASP A 161 -1.37 -3.26 8.28
N ILE A 162 -1.44 -2.57 7.15
CA ILE A 162 -0.89 -3.03 5.87
C ILE A 162 0.13 -2.01 5.39
N HIS A 163 1.38 -2.44 5.23
CA HIS A 163 2.42 -1.66 4.59
C HIS A 163 2.54 -2.07 3.12
N TRP A 164 2.30 -1.11 2.23
CA TRP A 164 2.35 -1.33 0.79
C TRP A 164 3.42 -0.46 0.15
N ARG A 165 4.53 -1.09 -0.25
CA ARG A 165 5.69 -0.44 -0.89
C ARG A 165 6.07 -1.12 -2.20
N ILE A 166 6.76 -0.38 -3.05
CA ILE A 166 7.40 -0.85 -4.27
C ILE A 166 8.90 -0.95 -3.97
N ASP A 167 9.49 -2.09 -4.31
CA ASP A 167 10.88 -2.39 -3.95
C ASP A 167 11.67 -2.94 -5.15
N TRP A 168 12.99 -2.99 -5.02
CA TRP A 168 13.88 -3.62 -6.00
C TRP A 168 14.31 -5.02 -5.54
N SER A 169 13.87 -6.05 -6.25
CA SER A 169 14.29 -7.42 -6.02
C SER A 169 15.67 -7.66 -6.64
N LEU A 170 16.70 -7.80 -5.80
CA LEU A 170 18.05 -8.15 -6.27
C LEU A 170 18.11 -9.54 -6.93
N LYS A 171 17.31 -10.48 -6.42
CA LYS A 171 17.27 -11.87 -6.90
C LYS A 171 16.71 -11.95 -8.32
N GLU A 172 15.64 -11.21 -8.59
CA GLU A 172 14.94 -11.25 -9.87
C GLU A 172 15.34 -10.09 -10.79
N SER A 173 16.16 -9.16 -10.29
CA SER A 173 16.57 -7.94 -10.99
C SER A 173 15.38 -7.17 -11.57
N MET A 174 14.31 -7.04 -10.77
CA MET A 174 13.09 -6.36 -11.18
C MET A 174 12.46 -5.58 -10.03
N VAL A 175 11.59 -4.64 -10.41
CA VAL A 175 10.74 -3.92 -9.46
C VAL A 175 9.59 -4.83 -9.06
N VAL A 176 9.33 -4.91 -7.76
CA VAL A 176 8.27 -5.74 -7.17
C VAL A 176 7.33 -4.88 -6.33
N ASP A 177 6.05 -5.27 -6.32
CA ASP A 177 5.03 -4.64 -5.50
C ASP A 177 4.83 -5.45 -4.22
N VAL A 178 5.22 -4.89 -3.08
CA VAL A 178 5.34 -5.58 -1.79
C VAL A 178 4.23 -5.11 -0.85
N ILE A 179 3.45 -6.07 -0.36
CA ILE A 179 2.41 -5.85 0.65
C ILE A 179 2.76 -6.69 1.87
N GLU A 180 3.03 -6.02 2.99
CA GLU A 180 3.22 -6.62 4.31
C GLU A 180 1.98 -6.37 5.15
N VAL A 181 1.53 -7.38 5.91
CA VAL A 181 0.27 -7.32 6.65
C VAL A 181 0.52 -7.74 8.10
N TYR A 182 0.02 -6.94 9.04
CA TYR A 182 0.08 -7.19 10.47
C TYR A 182 -1.34 -7.14 11.05
N TYR A 183 -1.73 -8.18 11.79
CA TYR A 183 -3.02 -8.26 12.45
C TYR A 183 -2.98 -9.25 13.60
N ASN A 184 -3.94 -9.12 14.53
CA ASN A 184 -4.11 -10.08 15.61
C ASN A 184 -5.13 -11.16 15.21
N ASN A 185 -4.68 -12.41 15.11
CA ASN A 185 -5.52 -13.58 14.74
C ASN A 185 -6.74 -13.75 15.64
N PHE A 186 -6.67 -13.34 16.91
CA PHE A 186 -7.76 -13.51 17.87
C PHE A 186 -8.91 -12.51 17.69
N VAL A 187 -8.66 -11.43 16.95
CA VAL A 187 -9.59 -10.28 16.85
C VAL A 187 -10.22 -10.18 15.46
N LEU A 188 -9.73 -10.95 14.48
CA LEU A 188 -10.26 -10.92 13.12
C LEU A 188 -11.57 -11.72 12.99
N PRO A 189 -12.67 -11.08 12.58
CA PRO A 189 -13.90 -11.80 12.33
C PRO A 189 -13.82 -12.55 10.99
N ASN A 190 -14.31 -13.80 10.91
CA ASN A 190 -14.07 -14.70 9.78
C ASN A 190 -12.57 -14.84 9.43
N GLY A 191 -11.75 -15.05 10.46
CA GLY A 191 -10.28 -15.01 10.38
C GLY A 191 -9.66 -15.82 9.24
N ASN A 192 -10.21 -16.99 8.90
CA ASN A 192 -9.67 -17.84 7.82
C ASN A 192 -9.83 -17.22 6.43
N ASP A 193 -11.04 -16.74 6.10
CA ASP A 193 -11.33 -16.15 4.79
C ASP A 193 -10.63 -14.81 4.58
N ILE A 194 -10.51 -14.02 5.65
CA ILE A 194 -9.75 -12.76 5.64
C ILE A 194 -8.26 -13.04 5.51
N LYS A 195 -7.73 -14.00 6.27
CA LYS A 195 -6.34 -14.43 6.19
C LYS A 195 -5.98 -14.89 4.78
N GLN A 196 -6.80 -15.71 4.13
CA GLN A 196 -6.54 -16.17 2.76
C GLN A 196 -6.46 -15.00 1.77
N LYS A 197 -7.36 -14.00 1.88
CA LYS A 197 -7.34 -12.81 1.02
C LYS A 197 -6.11 -11.95 1.27
N LEU A 198 -5.74 -11.76 2.54
CA LEU A 198 -4.53 -11.02 2.92
C LEU A 198 -3.27 -11.71 2.41
N THR A 199 -3.14 -13.03 2.57
CA THR A 199 -2.05 -13.82 2.00
C THR A 199 -2.02 -13.77 0.48
N SER A 200 -3.18 -13.79 -0.17
CA SER A 200 -3.22 -13.63 -1.63
C SER A 200 -2.68 -12.26 -2.04
N LEU A 201 -3.09 -11.19 -1.35
CA LEU A 201 -2.64 -9.82 -1.62
C LEU A 201 -1.13 -9.62 -1.48
N THR A 202 -0.43 -10.41 -0.67
CA THR A 202 1.04 -10.32 -0.54
C THR A 202 1.79 -10.89 -1.75
N HIS A 203 1.11 -11.54 -2.69
CA HIS A 203 1.75 -12.12 -3.86
C HIS A 203 2.19 -11.03 -4.86
N PRO A 204 3.49 -10.95 -5.23
CA PRO A 204 4.05 -9.81 -5.96
C PRO A 204 3.58 -9.73 -7.42
N SER A 205 3.21 -10.86 -8.03
CA SER A 205 2.83 -10.94 -9.45
C SER A 205 1.35 -10.69 -9.75
N LEU A 206 0.53 -10.33 -8.75
CA LEU A 206 -0.90 -10.12 -8.99
C LEU A 206 -1.15 -8.93 -9.92
N ASP A 207 -1.96 -9.15 -10.96
CA ASP A 207 -2.42 -8.10 -11.85
C ASP A 207 -3.41 -7.15 -11.17
N PHE A 208 -3.69 -6.02 -11.82
CA PHE A 208 -4.57 -4.99 -11.29
C PHE A 208 -6.00 -5.47 -11.02
N HIS A 209 -6.60 -6.23 -11.93
CA HIS A 209 -7.99 -6.68 -11.77
C HIS A 209 -8.12 -7.66 -10.61
N THR A 210 -7.15 -8.57 -10.48
CA THR A 210 -7.10 -9.52 -9.36
C THR A 210 -6.88 -8.79 -8.02
N LYS A 211 -5.92 -7.85 -7.95
CA LYS A 211 -5.72 -7.02 -6.74
C LYS A 211 -6.98 -6.23 -6.40
N LEU A 212 -7.63 -5.60 -7.37
CA LEU A 212 -8.88 -4.84 -7.16
C LEU A 212 -10.00 -5.71 -6.62
N LYS A 213 -10.18 -6.91 -7.17
CA LYS A 213 -11.18 -7.86 -6.69
C LYS A 213 -10.89 -8.28 -5.25
N LEU A 214 -9.64 -8.62 -4.94
CA LEU A 214 -9.23 -9.02 -3.59
C LEU A 214 -9.46 -7.89 -2.57
N TRP A 215 -9.06 -6.66 -2.89
CA TRP A 215 -9.29 -5.49 -2.03
C TRP A 215 -10.78 -5.22 -1.78
N LYS A 216 -11.63 -5.29 -2.80
CA LYS A 216 -13.09 -5.12 -2.64
C LYS A 216 -13.67 -6.20 -1.74
N LEU A 217 -13.34 -7.47 -2.00
CA LEU A 217 -13.82 -8.59 -1.19
C LEU A 217 -13.36 -8.49 0.27
N LEU A 218 -12.10 -8.11 0.49
CA LEU A 218 -11.56 -7.90 1.83
C LEU A 218 -12.35 -6.83 2.60
N VAL A 219 -12.56 -5.67 1.98
CA VAL A 219 -13.32 -4.57 2.61
C VAL A 219 -14.78 -4.97 2.87
N ASP A 220 -15.42 -5.68 1.93
CA ASP A 220 -16.79 -6.15 2.11
C ASP A 220 -16.93 -7.15 3.28
N ASP A 221 -15.99 -8.07 3.43
CA ASP A 221 -16.00 -9.03 4.53
C ASP A 221 -15.77 -8.35 5.89
N LEU A 222 -14.86 -7.37 5.94
CA LEU A 222 -14.62 -6.54 7.12
C LEU A 222 -15.84 -5.68 7.51
N ARG A 223 -16.58 -5.16 6.52
CA ARG A 223 -17.84 -4.41 6.72
C ARG A 223 -18.96 -5.28 7.28
N LYS A 224 -19.20 -6.45 6.68
CA LYS A 224 -20.31 -7.34 7.07
C LYS A 224 -20.23 -7.72 8.54
N ASN A 225 -19.02 -7.98 9.04
CA ASN A 225 -18.81 -8.36 10.42
C ASN A 225 -18.99 -7.19 11.40
N THR A 226 -18.68 -5.96 10.98
CA THR A 226 -19.00 -4.76 11.77
C THR A 226 -20.50 -4.63 12.02
N ARG A 227 -21.35 -4.89 11.01
CA ARG A 227 -22.81 -4.77 11.16
C ARG A 227 -23.37 -5.81 12.13
N ASN A 228 -22.80 -7.00 12.17
CA ASN A 228 -23.21 -8.06 13.09
C ASN A 228 -22.79 -7.76 14.53
N THR A 229 -21.60 -7.17 14.75
CA THR A 229 -21.18 -6.73 16.09
C THR A 229 -22.00 -5.54 16.59
N VAL A 230 -22.33 -4.56 15.74
CA VAL A 230 -23.18 -3.43 16.13
C VAL A 230 -24.58 -3.91 16.54
N LYS A 231 -25.18 -4.85 15.79
CA LYS A 231 -26.45 -5.47 16.19
C LYS A 231 -26.35 -6.18 17.54
N ALA A 232 -25.34 -7.01 17.74
CA ALA A 232 -25.15 -7.73 19.00
C ALA A 232 -24.94 -6.77 20.20
N VAL A 233 -24.15 -5.70 20.02
CA VAL A 233 -23.92 -4.69 21.07
C VAL A 233 -25.21 -3.95 21.41
N ILE A 234 -26.01 -3.55 20.41
CA ILE A 234 -27.31 -2.91 20.65
C ILE A 234 -28.24 -3.86 21.41
N THR A 235 -28.34 -5.13 20.99
CA THR A 235 -29.19 -6.13 21.67
C THR A 235 -28.75 -6.40 23.12
N ILE A 236 -27.44 -6.40 23.41
CA ILE A 236 -26.94 -6.54 24.79
C ILE A 236 -27.28 -5.31 25.62
N THR A 237 -27.16 -4.11 25.04
CA THR A 237 -27.47 -2.86 25.75
C THR A 237 -28.98 -2.72 26.01
N GLU A 238 -29.83 -3.15 25.07
CA GLU A 238 -31.28 -3.23 25.26
C GLU A 238 -31.68 -4.30 26.28
N ALA A 239 -31.04 -5.47 26.26
CA ALA A 239 -31.25 -6.51 27.26
C ALA A 239 -30.78 -6.08 28.66
N GLN A 240 -29.70 -5.32 28.78
CA GLN A 240 -29.26 -4.73 30.04
C GLN A 240 -30.24 -3.65 30.54
N ARG A 241 -30.80 -2.82 29.67
CA ARG A 241 -31.84 -1.86 30.06
C ARG A 241 -33.14 -2.53 30.53
N LEU A 242 -33.52 -3.66 29.92
CA LEU A 242 -34.64 -4.47 30.38
C LEU A 242 -34.33 -5.18 31.71
N SER A 243 -33.09 -5.66 31.89
CA SER A 243 -32.62 -6.26 33.14
C SER A 243 -32.52 -5.26 34.29
N GLU A 244 -32.20 -3.99 34.03
CA GLU A 244 -32.17 -2.95 35.06
C GLU A 244 -33.59 -2.52 35.48
N ALA A 245 -34.54 -2.53 34.53
CA ALA A 245 -35.95 -2.24 34.81
C ALA A 245 -36.64 -3.31 35.68
N ASP A 246 -36.20 -4.57 35.64
CA ASP A 246 -36.70 -5.67 36.49
C ASP A 246 -36.05 -5.72 37.88
N SER A 247 -35.19 -4.76 38.24
CA SER A 247 -34.54 -4.66 39.55
C SER A 247 -34.98 -3.42 40.34
N VAL A 248 -36.28 -3.12 40.34
CA VAL A 248 -36.86 -2.24 41.37
C VAL A 248 -37.27 -3.11 42.55
N LEU A 249 -36.36 -3.22 43.52
CA LEU A 249 -36.63 -3.75 44.84
C LEU A 249 -37.55 -2.75 45.56
N VAL A 250 -38.86 -2.99 45.49
CA VAL A 250 -39.84 -2.32 46.35
C VAL A 250 -39.65 -2.90 47.75
N ILE A 251 -38.85 -2.23 48.58
CA ILE A 251 -38.80 -2.49 50.02
C ILE A 251 -40.05 -1.83 50.60
N SER A 252 -41.10 -2.63 50.80
CA SER A 252 -42.23 -2.24 51.64
C SER A 252 -41.99 -2.83 53.02
N ASP A 253 -41.60 -1.98 53.96
CA ASP A 253 -41.60 -2.31 55.38
C ASP A 253 -43.06 -2.42 55.83
N ASN A 254 -43.45 -3.58 56.32
CA ASN A 254 -44.60 -3.70 57.19
C ASN A 254 -44.33 -4.83 58.19
N GLU A 255 -44.19 -4.46 59.45
CA GLU A 255 -44.14 -5.39 60.58
C GLU A 255 -45.54 -5.97 60.83
N ASP A 256 -45.53 -7.21 61.33
CA ASP A 256 -46.47 -7.86 62.25
C ASP A 256 -47.17 -9.17 61.84
N GLU A 257 -46.94 -10.12 62.75
CA GLU A 257 -47.77 -11.20 63.29
C GLU A 257 -48.16 -12.46 62.48
N ASN A 258 -47.60 -13.58 62.97
CA ASN A 258 -48.23 -14.87 63.31
C ASN A 258 -49.18 -15.56 62.31
N GLY A 259 -48.78 -16.76 61.87
CA GLY A 259 -49.70 -17.77 61.35
C GLY A 259 -49.00 -19.00 60.78
N LYS A 260 -49.16 -20.16 61.42
CA LYS A 260 -48.74 -21.48 60.93
C LYS A 260 -49.43 -21.84 59.61
N SER A 261 -48.70 -22.45 58.67
CA SER A 261 -49.16 -23.60 57.88
C SER A 261 -48.06 -24.24 57.03
N ASP A 262 -48.23 -25.53 56.81
CA ASP A 262 -47.36 -26.53 56.18
C ASP A 262 -47.09 -26.40 54.67
N VAL A 263 -45.93 -26.95 54.28
CA VAL A 263 -45.61 -27.73 53.05
C VAL A 263 -45.84 -27.10 51.66
N SER A 264 -44.77 -26.86 50.90
CA SER A 264 -44.34 -27.68 49.73
C SER A 264 -43.21 -27.04 48.90
N ASP A 265 -42.38 -27.93 48.37
CA ASP A 265 -41.34 -27.85 47.33
C ASP A 265 -41.20 -26.56 46.48
N LEU A 266 -39.95 -26.12 46.24
CA LEU A 266 -39.28 -26.32 44.93
C LEU A 266 -37.86 -25.72 44.86
N SER A 267 -36.95 -26.59 44.44
CA SER A 267 -35.76 -26.35 43.61
C SER A 267 -34.71 -25.30 44.02
N LYS A 268 -33.62 -25.85 44.57
CA LYS A 268 -32.20 -25.51 44.34
C LYS A 268 -31.94 -24.61 43.12
N ASN A 269 -31.45 -23.39 43.36
CA ASN A 269 -30.61 -22.67 42.39
C ASN A 269 -29.23 -22.39 42.98
N LYS A 270 -28.26 -23.17 42.48
CA LYS A 270 -26.85 -23.18 42.86
C LYS A 270 -26.18 -21.96 42.21
N ARG A 271 -25.87 -20.92 43.00
CA ARG A 271 -25.04 -19.79 42.57
C ARG A 271 -23.69 -20.32 42.05
N ARG A 272 -23.40 -20.14 40.76
CA ARG A 272 -22.05 -20.31 40.20
C ARG A 272 -21.33 -18.97 40.27
N ARG A 273 -20.21 -18.94 41.01
CA ARG A 273 -19.23 -17.85 41.01
C ARG A 273 -18.43 -17.94 39.71
N ILE A 274 -18.39 -16.86 38.93
CA ILE A 274 -17.54 -16.76 37.74
C ILE A 274 -16.25 -16.05 38.18
N GLU A 275 -15.12 -16.75 38.12
CA GLU A 275 -13.79 -16.14 38.28
C GLU A 275 -13.32 -15.59 36.92
N PRO A 276 -12.64 -14.42 36.89
CA PRO A 276 -12.11 -13.88 35.65
C PRO A 276 -10.80 -14.58 35.28
N GLN A 277 -10.79 -15.28 34.15
CA GLN A 277 -9.53 -15.77 33.55
C GLN A 277 -8.80 -14.63 32.83
N VAL A 278 -7.61 -14.31 33.32
CA VAL A 278 -6.61 -13.46 32.65
C VAL A 278 -5.92 -14.31 31.59
N CYS A 279 -6.13 -14.02 30.30
CA CYS A 279 -5.41 -14.67 29.21
C CYS A 279 -4.14 -13.90 28.86
N SER A 280 -3.00 -14.57 29.03
CA SER A 280 -1.67 -14.15 28.59
C SER A 280 -1.57 -14.12 27.07
N SER A 281 -1.00 -13.04 26.51
CA SER A 281 -0.82 -12.85 25.07
C SER A 281 0.40 -13.60 24.54
N SER A 282 0.27 -14.26 23.40
CA SER A 282 1.41 -14.69 22.57
C SER A 282 1.31 -14.06 21.17
N VAL A 283 2.36 -13.34 20.80
CA VAL A 283 2.55 -12.72 19.47
C VAL A 283 3.14 -13.78 18.54
N VAL A 284 2.60 -13.91 17.33
CA VAL A 284 3.14 -14.81 16.30
C VAL A 284 3.64 -13.97 15.13
N TYR A 285 4.90 -14.19 14.75
CA TYR A 285 5.52 -13.63 13.55
C TYR A 285 5.33 -14.59 12.39
N VAL A 286 4.89 -14.08 11.24
CA VAL A 286 4.91 -14.84 9.98
C VAL A 286 5.99 -14.20 9.12
N VAL A 287 7.09 -14.93 8.91
CA VAL A 287 8.14 -14.57 7.95
C VAL A 287 7.78 -15.26 6.62
N PRO A 288 7.83 -14.57 5.47
CA PRO A 288 7.63 -15.20 4.17
C PRO A 288 8.85 -16.06 3.81
N ASP A 289 8.59 -17.27 3.30
CA ASP A 289 9.58 -18.14 2.63
C ASP A 289 10.04 -17.55 1.28
#